data_AF-A0A1I6PXE0-F1
#
_entry.id   AF-A0A1I6PXE0-F1
#
_cell.length_a   1.000
_cell.length_b   1.000
_cell.length_c   1.000
_cell.angle_alpha   90.00
_cell.angle_beta   90.00
_cell.angle_gamma   90.00
#
_symmetry.space_group_name_H-M   'P 1'
#
loop_
_entity.id
_entity.type
_entity.pdbx_description
1 polymer ?
#
loop_
_entity_poly.entity_id
_entity_poly.type
_entity_poly.pdbx_seq_one_letter_code
_entity_poly.pdbx_strand_id
1 'polypeptide(L)'
;MEPHVHQNASELVYVVTGEAVVSFINPFTKEVLNFTAGPGQSVLVPQGWIHWEVANKDNTKIIAIFDARQPEFIGISDFLRLAPTNTIAHTYCLDEAMLKETLAPIKDTTVIGPPADCNKYHQPQTGVQGTSYNNPMMAPQGYQGNMIQGPHSMQGVQSYSGQLKKEGYSRQIIGNGQRNND
;
A
#
# COMPACT_ATOMS: atom_id res chain seq x y z
N MET A 1 5.65 -9.82 -1.27
CA MET A 1 4.84 -9.78 -0.04
C MET A 1 3.39 -9.56 -0.45
N GLU A 2 2.43 -10.11 0.29
CA GLU A 2 1.02 -9.89 -0.06
C GLU A 2 0.60 -8.41 0.08
N PRO A 3 -0.54 -8.00 -0.48
CA PRO A 3 -1.20 -6.77 -0.07
C PRO A 3 -1.49 -6.77 1.44
N HIS A 4 -1.04 -5.74 2.14
CA HIS A 4 -1.18 -5.61 3.58
C HIS A 4 -1.19 -4.15 4.03
N VAL A 5 -1.43 -3.94 5.33
CA VAL A 5 -1.39 -2.61 5.96
C VAL A 5 -0.79 -2.67 7.36
N HIS A 6 -0.04 -1.63 7.70
CA HIS A 6 0.46 -1.34 9.04
C HIS A 6 -0.33 -0.16 9.63
N GLN A 7 -1.28 -0.40 10.53
CA GLN A 7 -2.11 0.68 11.10
C GLN A 7 -1.31 1.59 12.03
N ASN A 8 -0.25 1.07 12.66
CA ASN A 8 0.51 1.75 13.69
C ASN A 8 1.94 2.16 13.27
N ALA A 9 2.34 1.93 12.01
CA ALA A 9 3.69 2.19 11.54
C ALA A 9 3.74 2.63 10.07
N SER A 10 4.66 3.53 9.75
CA SER A 10 5.18 3.70 8.38
C SER A 10 6.23 2.63 8.10
N GLU A 11 6.40 2.24 6.84
CA GLU A 11 7.42 1.28 6.42
C GLU A 11 8.42 1.91 5.45
N LEU A 12 9.71 1.84 5.76
CA LEU A 12 10.78 2.11 4.82
C LEU A 12 11.31 0.78 4.28
N VAL A 13 11.09 0.54 3.00
CA VAL A 13 11.63 -0.62 2.28
C VAL A 13 12.97 -0.24 1.68
N TYR A 14 14.07 -0.85 2.15
CA TYR A 14 15.42 -0.66 1.61
C TYR A 14 15.88 -1.89 0.82
N VAL A 15 16.36 -1.69 -0.41
CA VAL A 15 16.81 -2.79 -1.27
C VAL A 15 18.31 -3.01 -1.10
N VAL A 16 18.70 -4.20 -0.65
CA VAL A 16 20.10 -4.60 -0.45
C VAL A 16 20.69 -5.18 -1.74
N THR A 17 19.97 -6.10 -2.39
CA THR A 17 20.34 -6.71 -3.67
C THR A 17 19.09 -6.91 -4.54
N GLY A 18 19.27 -7.03 -5.85
CA GLY A 18 18.17 -7.26 -6.80
C GLY A 18 17.38 -5.99 -7.09
N GLU A 19 16.06 -6.13 -7.27
CA GLU A 19 15.15 -5.03 -7.59
C GLU A 19 13.74 -5.37 -7.11
N ALA A 20 13.09 -4.41 -6.45
CA ALA A 20 11.72 -4.56 -5.96
C ALA A 20 10.84 -3.45 -6.51
N VAL A 21 9.58 -3.78 -6.78
CA VAL A 21 8.51 -2.80 -6.99
C VAL A 21 7.69 -2.76 -5.71
N VAL A 22 7.64 -1.59 -5.08
CA VAL A 22 6.76 -1.31 -3.94
C VAL A 22 5.58 -0.52 -4.45
N SER A 23 4.38 -1.03 -4.22
CA SER A 23 3.14 -0.46 -4.76
C SER A 23 2.16 -0.17 -3.65
N PHE A 24 1.41 0.92 -3.75
CA PHE A 24 0.37 1.26 -2.78
C PHE A 24 -0.78 2.05 -3.36
N ILE A 25 -1.95 1.93 -2.72
CA ILE A 25 -3.14 2.70 -3.09
C ILE A 25 -3.10 4.03 -2.35
N ASN A 26 -3.15 5.13 -3.09
CA ASN A 26 -3.31 6.45 -2.49
C ASN A 26 -4.77 6.63 -2.03
N PRO A 27 -5.05 6.76 -0.71
CA PRO A 27 -6.42 6.83 -0.20
C PRO A 27 -7.15 8.12 -0.58
N PHE A 28 -6.42 9.15 -1.04
CA PHE A 28 -7.00 10.43 -1.44
C PHE A 28 -7.31 10.48 -2.94
N THR A 29 -6.39 10.01 -3.78
CA THR A 29 -6.58 10.02 -5.24
C THR A 29 -7.22 8.73 -5.77
N LYS A 30 -7.20 7.65 -4.97
CA LYS A 30 -7.66 6.30 -5.34
C LYS A 30 -6.87 5.68 -6.50
N GLU A 31 -5.65 6.16 -6.72
CA GLU A 31 -4.73 5.65 -7.73
C GLU A 31 -3.73 4.68 -7.11
N VAL A 32 -3.29 3.70 -7.91
CA VAL A 32 -2.17 2.82 -7.55
C VAL A 32 -0.88 3.53 -7.95
N LEU A 33 0.02 3.69 -6.99
CA LEU A 33 1.37 4.20 -7.19
C LEU A 33 2.34 3.02 -7.18
N ASN A 34 3.33 3.03 -8.08
CA ASN A 34 4.33 1.97 -8.22
C ASN A 34 5.73 2.58 -8.19
N PHE A 35 6.59 2.09 -7.30
CA PHE A 35 7.95 2.58 -7.13
C PHE A 35 8.94 1.44 -7.29
N THR A 36 9.73 1.48 -8.37
CA THR A 36 10.82 0.53 -8.59
C THR A 36 12.07 1.01 -7.86
N ALA A 37 12.64 0.15 -7.02
CA ALA A 37 13.88 0.39 -6.28
C ALA A 37 14.90 -0.72 -6.55
N GLY A 38 16.12 -0.31 -6.89
CA GLY A 38 17.30 -1.15 -6.98
C GLY A 38 18.21 -1.03 -5.75
N PRO A 39 19.39 -1.67 -5.76
CA PRO A 39 20.28 -1.73 -4.61
C PRO A 39 20.68 -0.34 -4.10
N GLY A 40 20.59 -0.12 -2.79
CA GLY A 40 20.90 1.16 -2.15
C GLY A 40 19.75 2.17 -2.16
N GLN A 41 18.64 1.88 -2.83
CA GLN A 41 17.46 2.74 -2.87
C GLN A 41 16.41 2.29 -1.84
N SER A 42 15.53 3.22 -1.49
CA SER A 42 14.43 2.97 -0.57
C SER A 42 13.12 3.57 -1.04
N VAL A 43 12.01 2.94 -0.64
CA VAL A 43 10.65 3.47 -0.79
C VAL A 43 10.03 3.61 0.60
N LEU A 44 9.40 4.75 0.89
CA LEU A 44 8.66 4.98 2.13
C LEU A 44 7.17 4.81 1.87
N VAL A 45 6.56 3.85 2.55
CA VAL A 45 5.11 3.65 2.60
C VAL A 45 4.57 4.38 3.83
N PRO A 46 3.64 5.34 3.66
CA PRO A 46 3.04 6.03 4.80
C PRO A 46 2.21 5.09 5.67
N GLN A 47 2.19 5.37 6.97
CA GLN A 47 1.35 4.64 7.94
C GLN A 47 -0.11 4.50 7.48
N GLY A 48 -0.65 3.29 7.60
CA GLY A 48 -2.05 2.98 7.32
C GLY A 48 -2.40 2.84 5.84
N TRP A 49 -1.44 2.89 4.92
CA TRP A 49 -1.69 2.71 3.49
C TRP A 49 -1.60 1.24 3.09
N ILE A 50 -2.57 0.76 2.31
CA ILE A 50 -2.53 -0.60 1.76
C ILE A 50 -1.45 -0.67 0.68
N HIS A 51 -0.53 -1.62 0.80
CA HIS A 51 0.65 -1.75 -0.06
C HIS A 51 1.09 -3.20 -0.25
N TRP A 52 1.96 -3.44 -1.24
CA TRP A 52 2.57 -4.74 -1.53
C TRP A 52 3.92 -4.59 -2.22
N GLU A 53 4.78 -5.60 -2.08
CA GLU A 53 6.09 -5.65 -2.72
C GLU A 53 6.21 -6.85 -3.66
N VAL A 54 6.76 -6.61 -4.84
CA VAL A 54 7.09 -7.64 -5.83
C VAL A 54 8.58 -7.58 -6.14
N ALA A 55 9.28 -8.70 -6.04
CA ALA A 55 10.64 -8.81 -6.55
C ALA A 55 10.60 -8.86 -8.09
N ASN A 56 11.32 -7.96 -8.75
CA ASN A 56 11.42 -7.92 -10.21
C ASN A 56 12.65 -8.68 -10.74
N LYS A 57 13.58 -9.04 -9.85
CA LYS A 57 14.78 -9.83 -10.14
C LYS A 57 14.96 -10.96 -9.14
N ASP A 58 15.56 -12.06 -9.59
CA ASP A 58 15.98 -13.15 -8.69
C ASP A 58 16.98 -12.64 -7.65
N ASN A 59 17.03 -13.31 -6.50
CA ASN A 59 17.91 -12.96 -5.38
C ASN A 59 17.73 -11.51 -4.88
N THR A 60 16.53 -10.95 -5.04
CA THR A 60 16.16 -9.67 -4.43
C THR A 60 16.10 -9.82 -2.91
N LYS A 61 16.79 -8.93 -2.20
CA LYS A 61 16.81 -8.86 -0.75
C LYS A 61 16.41 -7.45 -0.33
N ILE A 62 15.38 -7.36 0.51
CA ILE A 62 14.90 -6.11 1.07
C ILE A 62 15.02 -6.15 2.59
N ILE A 63 15.13 -4.97 3.21
CA ILE A 63 14.99 -4.75 4.64
C ILE A 63 13.78 -3.82 4.82
N ALA A 64 12.78 -4.29 5.57
CA ALA A 64 11.66 -3.48 6.02
C ALA A 64 12.01 -2.84 7.36
N ILE A 65 11.85 -1.52 7.47
CA ILE A 65 12.15 -0.74 8.69
C ILE A 65 10.87 0.00 9.09
N PHE A 66 10.49 -0.13 10.35
CA PHE A 66 9.26 0.44 10.89
C PHE A 66 9.56 1.46 11.98
N ASP A 67 8.74 2.51 12.06
CA ASP A 67 8.79 3.52 13.12
C ASP A 67 7.95 3.14 14.36
N ALA A 68 7.51 1.89 14.47
CA ALA A 68 6.87 1.31 15.64
C ALA A 68 7.69 0.14 16.21
N ARG A 69 7.69 0.00 17.55
CA ARG A 69 8.39 -1.10 18.24
C ARG A 69 7.85 -2.49 17.85
N GLN A 70 6.54 -2.58 17.64
CA GLN A 70 5.84 -3.78 17.21
C GLN A 70 4.90 -3.38 16.08
N PRO A 71 5.36 -3.42 14.82
CA PRO A 71 4.51 -3.09 13.69
C PRO A 71 3.38 -4.13 13.58
N GLU A 72 2.15 -3.65 13.47
CA GLU A 72 0.98 -4.51 13.24
C GLU A 72 0.97 -4.96 11.79
N PHE A 73 0.80 -6.25 11.51
CA PHE A 73 0.64 -6.76 10.15
C PHE A 73 -0.81 -7.21 9.95
N ILE A 74 -1.52 -6.56 9.03
CA ILE A 74 -2.87 -6.95 8.64
C ILE A 74 -2.84 -7.32 7.16
N GLY A 75 -2.80 -8.63 6.91
CA GLY A 75 -2.79 -9.20 5.57
C GLY A 75 -4.16 -9.15 4.90
N ILE A 76 -4.19 -8.83 3.61
CA ILE A 76 -5.44 -8.90 2.84
C ILE A 76 -5.90 -10.35 2.65
N SER A 77 -5.00 -11.34 2.68
CA SER A 77 -5.39 -12.76 2.74
C SER A 77 -6.31 -13.06 3.93
N ASP A 78 -6.06 -12.49 5.10
CA ASP A 78 -6.92 -12.67 6.28
C ASP A 78 -8.27 -12.00 6.10
N PHE A 79 -8.33 -10.80 5.52
CA PHE A 79 -9.60 -10.17 5.18
C PHE A 79 -10.39 -11.05 4.20
N LEU A 80 -9.77 -11.52 3.12
CA LEU A 80 -10.41 -12.34 2.09
C LEU A 80 -10.91 -13.69 2.63
N ARG A 81 -10.20 -14.29 3.58
CA ARG A 81 -10.54 -15.60 4.14
C ARG A 81 -11.51 -15.55 5.32
N LEU A 82 -11.41 -14.52 6.17
CA LEU A 82 -12.14 -14.45 7.43
C LEU A 82 -13.38 -13.56 7.37
N ALA A 83 -13.42 -12.55 6.48
CA ALA A 83 -14.61 -11.74 6.32
C ALA A 83 -15.78 -12.61 5.81
N PRO A 84 -17.02 -12.40 6.30
CA PRO A 84 -18.16 -13.16 5.82
C PRO A 84 -18.35 -12.97 4.30
N THR A 85 -18.34 -14.06 3.56
CA THR A 85 -18.45 -14.04 2.09
C THR A 85 -19.76 -13.41 1.63
N ASN A 86 -20.86 -13.61 2.37
CA ASN A 86 -22.15 -12.98 2.10
C ASN A 86 -22.09 -11.45 2.23
N THR A 87 -21.33 -10.92 3.19
CA THR A 87 -21.12 -9.47 3.34
C THR A 87 -20.38 -8.92 2.14
N ILE A 88 -19.24 -9.52 1.75
CA ILE A 88 -18.48 -9.08 0.57
C ILE A 88 -19.35 -9.18 -0.69
N ALA A 89 -20.04 -10.30 -0.90
CA ALA A 89 -20.87 -10.54 -2.06
C ALA A 89 -22.00 -9.50 -2.17
N HIS A 90 -22.70 -9.23 -1.06
CA HIS A 90 -23.74 -8.22 -1.02
C HIS A 90 -23.20 -6.81 -1.26
N THR A 91 -22.09 -6.45 -0.61
CA THR A 91 -21.47 -5.10 -0.74
C THR A 91 -21.07 -4.78 -2.17
N TYR A 92 -20.58 -5.76 -2.93
CA TYR A 92 -20.05 -5.55 -4.27
C TYR A 92 -20.90 -6.14 -5.40
N CYS A 93 -22.12 -6.60 -5.10
CA CYS A 93 -23.02 -7.22 -6.08
C CYS A 93 -22.39 -8.42 -6.81
N LEU A 94 -21.72 -9.29 -6.04
CA LEU A 94 -21.05 -10.50 -6.55
C LEU A 94 -21.89 -11.75 -6.27
N ASP A 95 -21.62 -12.82 -7.01
CA ASP A 95 -22.15 -14.15 -6.70
C ASP A 95 -21.41 -14.75 -5.50
N GLU A 96 -22.14 -15.06 -4.43
CA GLU A 96 -21.55 -15.56 -3.19
C GLU A 96 -20.92 -16.96 -3.35
N ALA A 97 -21.54 -17.85 -4.13
CA ALA A 97 -21.06 -19.21 -4.31
C ALA A 97 -19.74 -19.21 -5.10
N MET A 98 -19.68 -18.44 -6.18
CA MET A 98 -18.46 -18.25 -6.97
C MET A 98 -17.36 -17.57 -6.15
N LEU A 99 -17.70 -16.57 -5.34
CA LEU A 99 -16.73 -15.90 -4.46
C LEU A 99 -16.13 -16.88 -3.45
N LYS A 100 -16.96 -17.68 -2.80
CA LYS A 100 -16.53 -18.70 -1.85
C LYS A 100 -15.62 -19.74 -2.49
N GLU A 101 -15.95 -20.21 -3.69
CA GLU A 101 -15.10 -21.13 -4.45
C GLU A 101 -13.75 -20.48 -4.83
N THR A 102 -13.78 -19.23 -5.28
CA THR A 102 -12.59 -18.48 -5.72
C THR A 102 -11.61 -18.23 -4.58
N LEU A 103 -12.11 -17.93 -3.38
CA LEU A 103 -11.29 -17.61 -2.20
C LEU A 103 -10.89 -18.85 -1.40
N ALA A 104 -11.50 -20.02 -1.62
CA ALA A 104 -11.21 -21.27 -0.91
C ALA A 104 -9.72 -21.69 -0.87
N PRO A 105 -8.87 -21.36 -1.87
CA PRO A 105 -7.44 -21.66 -1.80
C PRO A 105 -6.67 -20.86 -0.75
N ILE A 106 -7.18 -19.72 -0.29
CA ILE A 106 -6.56 -18.92 0.78
C ILE A 106 -6.89 -19.60 2.11
N LYS A 107 -5.93 -20.32 2.68
CA LYS A 107 -6.13 -21.12 3.91
C LYS A 107 -5.53 -20.47 5.15
N ASP A 108 -4.49 -19.68 4.97
CA ASP A 108 -3.68 -19.06 6.02
C ASP A 108 -3.26 -17.64 5.62
N THR A 109 -2.75 -16.87 6.58
CA THR A 109 -2.12 -15.57 6.34
C THR A 109 -0.92 -15.74 5.39
N THR A 110 -0.88 -14.96 4.30
CA THR A 110 0.15 -15.08 3.26
C THR A 110 1.21 -13.99 3.39
N VAL A 111 2.31 -14.21 4.09
CA VAL A 111 3.36 -13.15 4.16
C VAL A 111 4.10 -13.00 2.82
N ILE A 112 4.59 -14.10 2.26
CA ILE A 112 5.28 -14.16 0.96
C ILE A 112 4.51 -15.13 0.06
N GLY A 113 4.04 -14.62 -1.08
CA GLY A 113 3.33 -15.41 -2.09
C GLY A 113 4.14 -15.63 -3.38
N PRO A 114 3.71 -16.57 -4.24
CA PRO A 114 2.62 -17.52 -3.99
C PRO A 114 3.00 -18.57 -2.91
N PRO A 115 2.03 -19.22 -2.25
CA PRO A 115 2.31 -20.33 -1.33
C PRO A 115 3.09 -21.46 -2.01
N ALA A 116 3.89 -22.20 -1.23
CA ALA A 116 4.76 -23.24 -1.75
C ALA A 116 4.00 -24.39 -2.45
N ASP A 117 2.73 -24.62 -2.10
CA ASP A 117 1.85 -25.61 -2.72
C ASP A 117 1.05 -25.06 -3.92
N CYS A 118 1.33 -23.82 -4.35
CA CYS A 118 0.65 -23.19 -5.48
C CYS A 118 1.22 -23.65 -6.83
N ASN A 119 0.67 -24.76 -7.35
CA ASN A 119 1.10 -25.34 -8.63
C ASN A 119 0.73 -24.51 -9.87
N LYS A 120 -0.10 -23.46 -9.73
CA LYS A 120 -0.57 -22.63 -10.86
C LYS A 120 0.45 -21.59 -11.33
N TYR A 121 1.38 -21.18 -10.46
CA TYR A 121 2.33 -20.09 -10.72
C TYR A 121 3.78 -20.56 -10.57
N HIS A 122 4.16 -21.61 -11.30
CA HIS A 122 5.56 -21.98 -11.54
C HIS A 122 6.17 -21.19 -12.73
N GLN A 123 5.76 -19.93 -12.91
CA GLN A 123 6.31 -19.05 -13.95
C GLN A 123 6.73 -17.72 -13.30
N PRO A 124 7.93 -17.20 -13.63
CA PRO A 124 8.38 -15.91 -13.11
C PRO A 124 7.37 -14.83 -13.50
N GLN A 125 6.91 -14.03 -12.52
CA GLN A 125 6.05 -12.90 -12.80
C GLN A 125 6.79 -11.91 -13.70
N THR A 126 6.30 -11.71 -14.92
CA THR A 126 6.79 -10.65 -15.80
C THR A 126 6.45 -9.31 -15.17
N GLY A 127 7.49 -8.54 -14.84
CA GLY A 127 7.45 -7.34 -14.02
C GLY A 127 6.26 -6.41 -14.20
N VAL A 128 5.74 -5.90 -13.09
CA VAL A 128 4.85 -4.74 -13.09
C VAL A 128 5.64 -3.58 -13.70
N GLN A 129 5.23 -3.10 -14.88
CA GLN A 129 5.78 -1.89 -15.48
C GLN A 129 5.38 -0.69 -14.61
N GLY A 130 6.22 -0.37 -13.62
CA GLY A 130 6.08 0.85 -12.85
C GLY A 130 6.26 2.06 -13.76
N THR A 131 5.30 2.99 -13.72
CA THR A 131 5.50 4.34 -14.25
C THR A 131 6.55 5.02 -13.36
N SER A 132 7.76 5.22 -13.90
CA SER A 132 8.86 5.87 -13.17
C SER A 132 8.49 7.32 -12.84
N TYR A 133 8.08 7.58 -11.61
CA TYR A 133 8.04 8.94 -11.08
C TYR A 133 9.48 9.37 -10.75
N ASN A 134 10.16 9.95 -11.74
CA ASN A 134 11.44 10.62 -11.53
C ASN A 134 11.21 11.86 -10.65
N ASN A 135 11.48 11.73 -9.35
CA ASN A 135 11.62 12.89 -8.48
C ASN A 135 13.12 13.21 -8.39
N PRO A 136 13.63 14.33 -8.96
CA PRO A 136 15.02 14.70 -8.77
C PRO A 136 15.19 15.14 -7.31
N MET A 137 15.75 14.25 -6.48
CA MET A 137 16.24 14.62 -5.17
C MET A 137 17.32 15.69 -5.35
N MET A 138 17.04 16.92 -4.90
CA MET A 138 18.06 17.93 -4.70
C MET A 138 19.07 17.40 -3.67
N ALA A 139 20.32 17.23 -4.10
CA ALA A 139 21.43 16.98 -3.20
C ALA A 139 21.59 18.16 -2.22
N PRO A 140 21.85 17.94 -0.92
CA PRO A 140 22.09 19.04 -0.01
C PRO A 140 23.49 19.60 -0.27
N GLN A 141 23.57 20.75 -0.94
CA GLN A 141 24.76 21.58 -0.91
C GLN A 141 24.93 22.16 0.50
N GLY A 142 26.13 21.96 1.06
CA GLY A 142 26.45 22.18 2.46
C GLY A 142 26.12 23.57 2.98
N TYR A 143 25.58 23.60 4.20
CA TYR A 143 25.49 24.81 5.02
C TYR A 143 26.49 24.70 6.16
N GLN A 144 27.55 25.51 6.08
CA GLN A 144 28.39 25.87 7.22
C GLN A 144 27.56 26.69 8.21
N GLY A 145 27.68 26.35 9.49
CA GLY A 145 26.87 26.94 10.56
C GLY A 145 27.16 28.39 10.86
N ASN A 146 26.19 29.03 11.52
CA ASN A 146 26.42 30.00 12.59
C ASN A 146 25.20 30.06 13.51
N MET A 147 25.45 29.88 14.80
CA MET A 147 24.46 30.00 15.87
C MET A 147 24.22 31.47 16.21
N ILE A 148 22.97 31.93 16.20
CA ILE A 148 22.53 33.13 16.95
C ILE A 148 21.16 32.86 17.56
N GLN A 149 21.06 33.08 18.88
CA GLN A 149 19.84 33.01 19.71
C GLN A 149 18.96 34.26 19.53
N GLY A 150 17.64 34.11 19.62
CA GLY A 150 16.72 35.21 19.99
C GLY A 150 15.46 35.37 19.12
N PRO A 151 14.38 36.00 19.64
CA PRO A 151 13.00 35.51 19.45
C PRO A 151 12.10 36.35 18.51
N HIS A 152 10.96 35.74 18.16
CA HIS A 152 9.73 36.29 17.54
C HIS A 152 9.57 36.31 16.00
N SER A 153 8.51 35.61 15.58
CA SER A 153 7.55 35.86 14.47
C SER A 153 8.04 36.18 13.07
N MET A 154 7.49 35.45 12.08
CA MET A 154 6.89 35.89 10.79
C MET A 154 6.74 34.64 9.90
N GLN A 155 5.51 34.23 9.58
CA GLN A 155 4.84 34.51 8.30
C GLN A 155 5.57 33.96 7.07
N GLY A 156 4.88 33.07 6.34
CA GLY A 156 5.18 32.76 4.95
C GLY A 156 5.45 31.30 4.61
N VAL A 157 4.53 30.36 4.92
CA VAL A 157 4.51 29.08 4.21
C VAL A 157 3.65 29.27 2.97
N GLN A 158 4.27 29.19 1.79
CA GLN A 158 3.57 29.12 0.51
C GLN A 158 2.77 27.83 0.45
N SER A 159 1.49 27.92 0.77
CA SER A 159 0.50 26.87 0.55
C SER A 159 0.41 26.60 -0.95
N TYR A 160 0.83 25.41 -1.39
CA TYR A 160 0.47 24.91 -2.71
C TYR A 160 -1.06 24.73 -2.76
N SER A 161 -1.78 25.70 -3.33
CA SER A 161 -3.19 25.56 -3.66
C SER A 161 -3.32 24.74 -4.94
N GLY A 162 -3.12 23.42 -4.84
CA GLY A 162 -3.64 22.51 -5.84
C GLY A 162 -5.16 22.57 -5.79
N GLN A 163 -5.80 23.06 -6.86
CA GLN A 163 -7.25 23.05 -6.99
C GLN A 163 -7.75 21.60 -6.93
N LEU A 164 -8.31 21.22 -5.78
CA LEU A 164 -9.09 20.00 -5.65
C LEU A 164 -10.31 20.12 -6.56
N LYS A 165 -10.36 19.33 -7.64
CA LYS A 165 -11.61 19.08 -8.34
C LYS A 165 -12.58 18.45 -7.33
N LYS A 166 -13.62 19.20 -6.96
CA LYS A 166 -14.74 18.67 -6.19
C LYS A 166 -15.53 17.72 -7.08
N GLU A 167 -15.11 16.46 -7.14
CA GLU A 167 -16.01 15.40 -7.59
C GLU A 167 -16.96 15.08 -6.44
N GLY A 168 -18.25 15.26 -6.71
CA GLY A 168 -19.32 15.13 -5.73
C GLY A 168 -19.36 13.72 -5.16
N TYR A 169 -19.11 13.60 -3.85
CA TYR A 169 -19.46 12.40 -3.10
C TYR A 169 -20.99 12.28 -3.06
N SER A 170 -21.56 11.34 -3.82
CA SER A 170 -22.89 10.85 -3.51
C SER A 170 -22.81 10.11 -2.17
N ARG A 171 -23.46 10.64 -1.13
CA ARG A 171 -23.58 9.92 0.14
C ARG A 171 -24.37 8.64 -0.12
N GLN A 172 -23.71 7.49 -0.04
CA GLN A 172 -24.42 6.24 0.21
C GLN A 172 -24.99 6.32 1.62
N ILE A 173 -26.32 6.28 1.74
CA ILE A 173 -27.00 6.24 3.03
C ILE A 173 -26.83 4.81 3.57
N ILE A 174 -26.28 4.67 4.78
CA ILE A 174 -26.26 3.40 5.51
C ILE A 174 -27.72 3.10 5.89
N GLY A 175 -28.42 2.35 5.04
CA GLY A 175 -29.77 1.86 5.30
C GLY A 175 -29.72 0.41 5.76
N ASN A 176 -30.28 0.10 6.93
CA ASN A 176 -30.56 -1.28 7.30
C ASN A 176 -31.51 -1.87 6.26
N GLY A 177 -31.04 -2.84 5.48
CA GLY A 177 -31.76 -3.46 4.38
C GLY A 177 -32.99 -4.27 4.80
N GLN A 178 -34.04 -3.59 5.26
CA GLN A 178 -35.39 -4.13 5.33
C GLN A 178 -36.37 -3.08 4.81
N ARG A 179 -36.71 -3.17 3.52
CA ARG A 179 -38.02 -2.74 3.05
C ARG A 179 -38.81 -4.02 2.83
N ASN A 180 -39.62 -4.39 3.82
CA ASN A 180 -40.75 -5.28 3.59
C ASN A 180 -41.72 -4.50 2.68
N ASN A 181 -42.03 -5.06 1.52
CA ASN A 181 -43.11 -4.57 0.68
C ASN A 181 -44.41 -5.19 1.20
N ASP A 182 -45.25 -4.39 1.83
CA ASP A 182 -46.70 -4.59 1.91
C ASP A 182 -47.36 -3.68 0.87
#